data_AF-A0A010R6E0-F1
#
_entry.id   AF-A0A010R6E0-F1
#
_cell.length_a   1.000
_cell.length_b   1.000
_cell.length_c   1.000
_cell.angle_alpha   90.00
_cell.angle_beta   90.00
_cell.angle_gamma   90.00
#
_symmetry.space_group_name_H-M   'P 1'
#
loop_
_entity.id
_entity.type
_entity.pdbx_description
1 polymer ?
#
loop_
_entity_poly.entity_id
_entity_poly.type
_entity_poly.pdbx_seq_one_letter_code
_entity_poly.pdbx_strand_id
1 'polypeptide(L)'
;MRTSPNIIVTGTPGVGKTTHCEELARRTGLKHLSVNQVVKDRECHEGWDDEFQSWIVDEDKLLDAIEGDVQEGGNIIDWHACDLFPKSWIDLVVVLRVDSTTLYDRLAARKYPEAKLQENLDSEIMEVLLQEAREAFDEEIVVELTSNTSDEMETNISRIYARSIVEHPRPPNSASSPDQIFSLSHLLVMSTPPTVKFITGNANKLREVKAILEPAITVQSHAIDLEEVQGTVEEVTLAKCRKAAETIQGPVLVEDTCLCFKALGDLPGPYIKWFMESIGHQGLNNLLVAYEDKSADAVCTFAYSPGPESEPLLFQGRTRGKIVPPRGPVDFGWDAIFEYDGQTYAEMDKAAKNKISHRGLALAKLKDWFAQQRTE
;
A
#
# COMPACT_ATOMS: atom_id res chain seq x y z
N MET A 1 -29.54 -6.44 -12.62
CA MET A 1 -28.27 -6.11 -11.93
C MET A 1 -28.62 -5.54 -10.59
N ARG A 2 -27.92 -5.98 -9.54
CA ARG A 2 -28.07 -5.47 -8.17
C ARG A 2 -27.71 -3.98 -8.15
N THR A 3 -28.44 -3.16 -7.39
CA THR A 3 -28.23 -1.70 -7.32
C THR A 3 -27.33 -1.27 -6.16
N SER A 4 -26.94 -2.20 -5.30
CA SER A 4 -26.03 -1.98 -4.18
C SER A 4 -25.17 -3.22 -3.96
N PRO A 5 -23.92 -3.05 -3.53
CA PRO A 5 -22.97 -4.15 -3.49
C PRO A 5 -23.26 -5.11 -2.33
N ASN A 6 -22.85 -6.36 -2.49
CA ASN A 6 -22.70 -7.32 -1.42
C ASN A 6 -21.21 -7.49 -1.11
N ILE A 7 -20.87 -7.25 0.15
CA ILE A 7 -19.51 -7.28 0.66
C ILE A 7 -19.40 -8.42 1.65
N ILE A 8 -18.47 -9.36 1.45
CA ILE A 8 -18.09 -10.32 2.49
C ILE A 8 -16.99 -9.68 3.33
N VAL A 9 -17.11 -9.77 4.65
CA VAL A 9 -16.01 -9.51 5.59
C VAL A 9 -15.70 -10.83 6.29
N THR A 10 -14.53 -11.38 5.99
CA THR A 10 -14.05 -12.68 6.44
C THR A 10 -12.70 -12.60 7.17
N GLY A 11 -12.24 -13.72 7.72
CA GLY A 11 -11.01 -13.85 8.50
C GLY A 11 -11.21 -14.69 9.75
N THR A 12 -10.12 -15.03 10.44
CA THR A 12 -10.15 -15.88 11.63
C THR A 12 -11.00 -15.27 12.76
N PRO A 13 -11.70 -16.05 13.60
CA PRO A 13 -12.26 -15.53 14.85
C PRO A 13 -11.26 -14.68 15.64
N GLY A 14 -11.65 -13.45 16.05
CA GLY A 14 -10.79 -12.54 16.81
C GLY A 14 -10.15 -11.40 16.02
N VAL A 15 -10.14 -11.45 14.68
CA VAL A 15 -9.53 -10.41 13.83
C VAL A 15 -10.29 -9.07 13.82
N GLY A 16 -11.57 -9.05 14.23
CA GLY A 16 -12.36 -7.82 14.35
C GLY A 16 -13.54 -7.69 13.38
N LYS A 17 -13.92 -8.77 12.67
CA LYS A 17 -15.02 -8.78 11.67
C LYS A 17 -16.29 -8.07 12.10
N THR A 18 -16.93 -8.53 13.18
CA THR A 18 -18.21 -7.98 13.64
C THR A 18 -18.14 -6.47 13.88
N THR A 19 -17.09 -5.98 14.51
CA THR A 19 -16.89 -4.54 14.73
C THR A 19 -16.72 -3.79 13.41
N HIS A 20 -16.02 -4.36 12.44
CA HIS A 20 -15.91 -3.76 11.10
C HIS A 20 -17.27 -3.72 10.41
N CYS A 21 -18.03 -4.81 10.45
CA CYS A 21 -19.32 -4.92 9.78
C CYS A 21 -20.37 -3.95 10.38
N GLU A 22 -20.42 -3.83 11.70
CA GLU A 22 -21.31 -2.89 12.40
C GLU A 22 -21.01 -1.44 12.01
N GLU A 23 -19.72 -1.07 12.03
CA GLU A 23 -19.30 0.29 11.70
C GLU A 23 -19.47 0.59 10.20
N LEU A 24 -19.20 -0.39 9.33
CA LEU A 24 -19.41 -0.27 7.89
C LEU A 24 -20.90 -0.11 7.56
N ALA A 25 -21.77 -0.89 8.19
CA ALA A 25 -23.22 -0.78 8.05
C ALA A 25 -23.70 0.62 8.49
N ARG A 26 -23.18 1.13 9.62
CA ARG A 26 -23.51 2.47 10.11
C ARG A 26 -23.15 3.58 9.13
N ARG A 27 -22.03 3.46 8.41
CA ARG A 27 -21.57 4.49 7.44
C ARG A 27 -22.19 4.37 6.07
N THR A 28 -22.35 3.15 5.57
CA THR A 28 -22.83 2.88 4.21
C THR A 28 -24.35 2.82 4.13
N GLY A 29 -25.02 2.47 5.23
CA GLY A 29 -26.43 2.08 5.23
C GLY A 29 -26.69 0.70 4.62
N LEU A 30 -25.64 -0.10 4.34
CA LEU A 30 -25.77 -1.50 3.95
C LEU A 30 -26.27 -2.32 5.15
N LYS A 31 -26.95 -3.42 4.86
CA LYS A 31 -27.48 -4.34 5.88
C LYS A 31 -26.36 -5.24 6.39
N HIS A 32 -26.05 -5.17 7.69
CA HIS A 32 -25.18 -6.15 8.33
C HIS A 32 -25.92 -7.48 8.48
N LEU A 33 -25.44 -8.51 7.78
CA LEU A 33 -25.93 -9.87 7.81
C LEU A 33 -24.92 -10.75 8.55
N SER A 34 -25.10 -10.90 9.87
CA SER A 34 -24.27 -11.82 10.66
C SER A 34 -24.72 -13.25 10.45
N VAL A 35 -23.89 -14.07 9.80
CA VAL A 35 -24.23 -15.46 9.49
C VAL A 35 -24.40 -16.28 10.78
N ASN A 36 -23.64 -15.98 11.84
CA ASN A 36 -23.82 -16.59 13.16
C ASN A 36 -25.24 -16.39 13.72
N GLN A 37 -25.83 -15.23 13.46
CA GLN A 37 -27.18 -14.90 13.91
C GLN A 37 -28.23 -15.54 13.01
N VAL A 38 -28.00 -15.53 11.69
CA VAL A 38 -28.86 -16.20 10.71
C VAL A 38 -28.98 -17.69 11.00
N VAL A 39 -27.86 -18.38 11.23
CA VAL A 39 -27.84 -19.82 11.55
C VAL A 39 -28.70 -20.13 12.77
N LYS A 40 -28.67 -19.28 13.80
CA LYS A 40 -29.48 -19.44 15.02
C LYS A 40 -30.95 -19.13 14.78
N ASP A 41 -31.25 -18.01 14.15
CA ASP A 41 -32.62 -17.50 14.03
C ASP A 41 -33.44 -18.26 12.97
N ARG A 42 -32.78 -18.79 11.95
CA ARG A 42 -33.39 -19.53 10.84
C ARG A 42 -33.11 -21.04 10.91
N GLU A 43 -32.53 -21.51 12.01
CA GLU A 43 -32.25 -22.92 12.30
C GLU A 43 -31.45 -23.63 11.17
N CYS A 44 -30.46 -22.94 10.59
CA CYS A 44 -29.61 -23.45 9.51
C CYS A 44 -28.42 -24.27 10.04
N HIS A 45 -28.70 -25.22 10.94
CA HIS A 45 -27.67 -26.06 11.57
C HIS A 45 -28.15 -27.49 11.77
N GLU A 46 -27.23 -28.45 11.81
CA GLU A 46 -27.52 -29.87 12.06
C GLU A 46 -27.29 -30.30 13.52
N GLY A 47 -26.65 -29.45 14.32
CA GLY A 47 -26.34 -29.75 15.71
C GLY A 47 -25.35 -28.77 16.33
N TRP A 48 -25.09 -28.95 17.62
CA TRP A 48 -24.10 -28.18 18.37
C TRP A 48 -22.86 -29.03 18.63
N ASP A 49 -21.70 -28.45 18.38
CA ASP A 49 -20.41 -29.05 18.71
C ASP A 49 -19.93 -28.55 20.08
N ASP A 50 -19.90 -29.45 21.07
CA ASP A 50 -19.47 -29.14 22.43
C ASP A 50 -17.95 -28.96 22.55
N GLU A 51 -17.15 -29.53 21.67
CA GLU A 51 -15.69 -29.40 21.68
C GLU A 51 -15.27 -28.02 21.14
N PHE A 52 -15.83 -27.64 19.99
CA PHE A 52 -15.53 -26.37 19.34
C PHE A 52 -16.44 -25.23 19.81
N GLN A 53 -17.47 -25.50 20.61
CA GLN A 53 -18.44 -24.52 21.12
C GLN A 53 -19.04 -23.68 19.98
N SER A 54 -19.54 -24.37 18.94
CA SER A 54 -20.09 -23.78 17.72
C SER A 54 -21.22 -24.62 17.13
N TRP A 55 -22.09 -23.98 16.34
CA TRP A 55 -23.09 -24.71 15.54
C TRP A 55 -22.41 -25.39 14.35
N ILE A 56 -22.81 -26.62 14.08
CA ILE A 56 -22.49 -27.33 12.83
C ILE A 56 -23.45 -26.78 11.78
N VAL A 57 -22.94 -25.91 10.91
CA VAL A 57 -23.74 -25.18 9.93
C VAL A 57 -24.16 -26.11 8.79
N ASP A 58 -25.44 -26.06 8.44
CA ASP A 58 -25.97 -26.67 7.22
C ASP A 58 -25.87 -25.63 6.11
N GLU A 59 -24.88 -25.79 5.23
CA GLU A 59 -24.55 -24.79 4.20
C GLU A 59 -25.68 -24.61 3.18
N ASP A 60 -26.35 -25.69 2.78
CA ASP A 60 -27.47 -25.64 1.83
C ASP A 60 -28.64 -24.84 2.44
N LYS A 61 -29.03 -25.15 3.68
CA LYS A 61 -30.07 -24.39 4.39
C LYS A 61 -29.68 -22.93 4.59
N LEU A 62 -28.40 -22.65 4.87
CA LEU A 62 -27.92 -21.29 5.05
C LEU A 62 -28.04 -20.49 3.75
N LEU A 63 -27.59 -21.06 2.62
CA LEU A 63 -27.67 -20.42 1.31
C LEU A 63 -29.12 -20.15 0.91
N ASP A 64 -30.00 -21.15 1.04
CA ASP A 64 -31.45 -21.01 0.79
C ASP A 64 -32.06 -19.91 1.67
N ALA A 65 -31.65 -19.85 2.94
CA ALA A 65 -32.19 -18.89 3.88
C ALA A 65 -31.81 -17.47 3.50
N ILE A 66 -30.59 -17.19 3.04
CA ILE A 66 -30.11 -15.83 2.75
C ILE A 66 -30.27 -15.41 1.30
N GLU A 67 -30.59 -16.33 0.38
CA GLU A 67 -30.62 -16.05 -1.06
C GLU A 67 -31.44 -14.81 -1.40
N GLY A 68 -32.65 -14.68 -0.84
CA GLY A 68 -33.52 -13.53 -1.07
C GLY A 68 -32.89 -12.21 -0.60
N ASP A 69 -32.26 -12.20 0.57
CA ASP A 69 -31.58 -11.01 1.12
C ASP A 69 -30.41 -10.59 0.22
N VAL A 70 -29.61 -11.56 -0.24
CA VAL A 70 -28.38 -11.32 -1.00
C VAL A 70 -28.66 -10.96 -2.46
N GLN A 71 -29.70 -11.54 -3.08
CA GLN A 71 -30.07 -11.24 -4.47
C GLN A 71 -30.56 -9.80 -4.66
N GLU A 72 -31.13 -9.16 -3.62
CA GLU A 72 -31.51 -7.74 -3.65
C GLU A 72 -30.29 -6.80 -3.69
N GLY A 73 -29.13 -7.28 -3.20
CA GLY A 73 -27.93 -6.49 -3.02
C GLY A 73 -27.96 -5.63 -1.75
N GLY A 74 -26.83 -5.01 -1.42
CA GLY A 74 -26.77 -4.07 -0.30
C GLY A 74 -26.42 -4.69 1.06
N ASN A 75 -25.73 -5.83 1.08
CA ASN A 75 -25.42 -6.58 2.29
C ASN A 75 -23.93 -6.52 2.67
N ILE A 76 -23.65 -6.57 3.98
CA ILE A 76 -22.35 -6.86 4.55
C ILE A 76 -22.44 -8.21 5.26
N ILE A 77 -21.86 -9.24 4.66
CA ILE A 77 -21.91 -10.62 5.12
C ILE A 77 -20.74 -10.85 6.08
N ASP A 78 -21.03 -11.08 7.36
CA ASP A 78 -20.06 -11.30 8.43
C ASP A 78 -19.97 -12.79 8.77
N TRP A 79 -18.90 -13.43 8.30
CA TRP A 79 -18.64 -14.86 8.52
C TRP A 79 -17.14 -15.19 8.44
N HIS A 80 -16.77 -16.46 8.64
CA HIS A 80 -15.38 -16.92 8.53
C HIS A 80 -15.14 -17.74 7.23
N ALA A 81 -16.04 -18.63 6.83
CA ALA A 81 -15.87 -19.38 5.58
C ALA A 81 -16.53 -18.66 4.39
N CYS A 82 -15.76 -18.07 3.49
CA CYS A 82 -16.33 -17.28 2.38
C CYS A 82 -16.55 -18.08 1.08
N ASP A 83 -15.94 -19.25 0.98
CA ASP A 83 -15.92 -20.12 -0.20
C ASP A 83 -17.27 -20.77 -0.53
N LEU A 84 -18.15 -20.93 0.46
CA LEU A 84 -19.51 -21.44 0.26
C LEU A 84 -20.41 -20.51 -0.57
N PHE A 85 -20.11 -19.21 -0.64
CA PHE A 85 -20.99 -18.25 -1.32
C PHE A 85 -20.77 -18.23 -2.84
N PRO A 86 -21.83 -18.29 -3.66
CA PRO A 86 -21.70 -18.20 -5.12
C PRO A 86 -21.02 -16.90 -5.57
N LYS A 87 -20.01 -16.98 -6.45
CA LYS A 87 -19.31 -15.81 -7.03
C LYS A 87 -20.28 -14.73 -7.54
N SER A 88 -21.39 -15.11 -8.17
CA SER A 88 -22.40 -14.19 -8.72
C SER A 88 -23.09 -13.32 -7.67
N TRP A 89 -23.02 -13.68 -6.39
CA TRP A 89 -23.66 -12.96 -5.29
C TRP A 89 -22.77 -11.86 -4.72
N ILE A 90 -21.46 -11.92 -4.94
CA ILE A 90 -20.48 -11.14 -4.17
C ILE A 90 -19.74 -10.18 -5.10
N ASP A 91 -19.60 -8.93 -4.66
CA ASP A 91 -18.89 -7.89 -5.42
C ASP A 91 -17.53 -7.55 -4.80
N LEU A 92 -17.37 -7.77 -3.49
CA LEU A 92 -16.13 -7.51 -2.77
C LEU A 92 -15.95 -8.51 -1.62
N VAL A 93 -14.74 -9.05 -1.47
CA VAL A 93 -14.34 -9.91 -0.36
C VAL A 93 -13.23 -9.22 0.42
N VAL A 94 -13.47 -8.96 1.70
CA VAL A 94 -12.50 -8.35 2.62
C VAL A 94 -12.03 -9.41 3.59
N VAL A 95 -10.76 -9.76 3.54
CA VAL A 95 -10.12 -10.68 4.49
C VAL A 95 -9.40 -9.86 5.54
N LEU A 96 -9.91 -9.87 6.77
CA LEU A 96 -9.25 -9.24 7.91
C LEU A 96 -8.20 -10.16 8.51
N ARG A 97 -7.01 -9.61 8.70
CA ARG A 97 -5.84 -10.28 9.30
C ARG A 97 -5.43 -9.56 10.57
N VAL A 98 -4.76 -10.29 11.46
CA VAL A 98 -4.22 -9.70 12.69
C VAL A 98 -2.92 -10.41 13.07
N ASP A 99 -1.98 -9.70 13.69
CA ASP A 99 -0.75 -10.31 14.17
C ASP A 99 -1.04 -11.33 15.29
N SER A 100 -0.18 -12.35 15.39
CA SER A 100 -0.38 -13.48 16.28
C SER A 100 -0.47 -13.07 17.77
N THR A 101 0.23 -12.02 18.17
CA THR A 101 0.23 -11.56 19.56
C THR A 101 -1.10 -10.89 19.89
N THR A 102 -1.55 -9.97 19.03
CA THR A 102 -2.84 -9.31 19.17
C THR A 102 -4.00 -10.31 19.05
N LEU A 103 -3.90 -11.32 18.16
CA LEU A 103 -4.90 -12.38 18.07
C LEU A 103 -5.00 -13.15 19.39
N TYR A 104 -3.86 -13.59 19.91
CA TYR A 104 -3.78 -14.33 21.16
C TYR A 104 -4.44 -13.56 22.29
N ASP A 105 -4.08 -12.28 22.48
CA ASP A 105 -4.63 -11.44 23.55
C ASP A 105 -6.16 -11.28 23.43
N ARG A 106 -6.67 -11.09 22.20
CA ARG A 106 -8.11 -10.97 21.93
C ARG A 106 -8.86 -12.28 22.19
N LEU A 107 -8.30 -13.42 21.80
CA LEU A 107 -8.92 -14.73 22.03
C LEU A 107 -8.86 -15.12 23.51
N ALA A 108 -7.75 -14.85 24.18
CA ALA A 108 -7.59 -15.07 25.62
C ALA A 108 -8.59 -14.22 26.43
N ALA A 109 -8.80 -12.96 26.04
CA ALA A 109 -9.80 -12.09 26.66
C ALA A 109 -11.24 -12.62 26.51
N ARG A 110 -11.53 -13.40 25.46
CA ARG A 110 -12.81 -14.09 25.24
C ARG A 110 -12.94 -15.39 26.04
N LYS A 111 -11.93 -15.78 26.81
CA LYS A 111 -11.88 -17.02 27.61
C LYS A 111 -12.10 -18.28 26.78
N TYR A 112 -11.56 -18.32 25.56
CA TYR A 112 -11.60 -19.53 24.75
C TYR A 112 -10.78 -20.64 25.42
N PRO A 113 -11.21 -21.92 25.32
CA PRO A 113 -10.37 -23.05 25.70
C PRO A 113 -9.05 -23.02 24.93
N GLU A 114 -7.98 -23.50 25.55
CA GLU A 114 -6.62 -23.47 24.99
C GLU A 114 -6.55 -24.13 23.60
N ALA A 115 -7.21 -25.28 23.42
CA ALA A 115 -7.27 -25.97 22.12
C ALA A 115 -7.88 -25.09 21.02
N LYS A 116 -9.03 -24.46 21.28
CA LYS A 116 -9.71 -23.55 20.34
C LYS A 116 -8.88 -22.29 20.08
N LEU A 117 -8.22 -21.76 21.10
CA LEU A 117 -7.34 -20.61 20.94
C LEU A 117 -6.18 -20.94 20.00
N GLN A 118 -5.50 -22.06 20.24
CA GLN A 118 -4.36 -22.50 19.45
C GLN A 118 -4.75 -22.80 18.00
N GLU A 119 -5.87 -23.48 17.77
CA GLU A 119 -6.39 -23.75 16.43
C GLU A 119 -6.62 -22.46 15.63
N ASN A 120 -7.28 -21.46 16.23
CA ASN A 120 -7.50 -20.17 15.56
C ASN A 120 -6.18 -19.43 15.31
N LEU A 121 -5.24 -19.49 16.25
CA LEU A 121 -3.93 -18.87 16.08
C LEU A 121 -3.15 -19.52 14.93
N ASP A 122 -3.15 -20.85 14.85
CA ASP A 122 -2.50 -21.61 13.77
C ASP A 122 -3.17 -21.32 12.42
N SER A 123 -4.51 -21.27 12.38
CA SER A 123 -5.27 -20.89 11.18
C SER A 123 -4.90 -19.49 10.66
N GLU A 124 -4.71 -18.53 11.56
CA GLU A 124 -4.30 -17.17 11.18
C GLU A 124 -2.86 -17.12 10.68
N ILE A 125 -1.94 -17.84 11.34
CA ILE A 125 -0.51 -17.92 10.94
C ILE A 125 -0.37 -18.58 9.57
N MET A 126 -1.16 -19.63 9.30
CA MET A 126 -1.15 -20.35 8.02
C MET A 126 -1.98 -19.66 6.93
N GLU A 127 -2.62 -18.54 7.26
CA GLU A 127 -3.41 -17.71 6.33
C GLU A 127 -4.57 -18.46 5.68
N VAL A 128 -5.16 -19.44 6.37
CA VAL A 128 -6.16 -20.37 5.80
C VAL A 128 -7.30 -19.59 5.12
N LEU A 129 -7.89 -18.61 5.81
CA LEU A 129 -9.06 -17.90 5.28
C LEU A 129 -8.70 -16.93 4.15
N LEU A 130 -7.44 -16.49 4.07
CA LEU A 130 -6.95 -15.70 2.95
C LEU A 130 -6.76 -16.56 1.71
N GLN A 131 -6.27 -17.79 1.88
CA GLN A 131 -6.12 -18.75 0.79
C GLN A 131 -7.50 -19.18 0.26
N GLU A 132 -8.43 -19.53 1.14
CA GLU A 132 -9.82 -19.85 0.77
C GLU A 132 -10.46 -18.72 -0.05
N ALA A 133 -10.30 -17.46 0.38
CA ALA A 133 -10.83 -16.31 -0.35
C ALA A 133 -10.20 -16.16 -1.75
N ARG A 134 -8.88 -16.34 -1.88
CA ARG A 134 -8.15 -16.24 -3.16
C ARG A 134 -8.45 -17.40 -4.12
N GLU A 135 -8.78 -18.58 -3.58
CA GLU A 135 -9.18 -19.73 -4.38
C GLU A 135 -10.64 -19.62 -4.85
N ALA A 136 -11.51 -19.12 -3.97
CA ALA A 136 -12.95 -19.03 -4.22
C ALA A 136 -13.37 -17.82 -5.07
N PHE A 137 -12.60 -16.72 -5.09
CA PHE A 137 -12.95 -15.47 -5.77
C PHE A 137 -11.84 -14.95 -6.66
N ASP A 138 -12.18 -14.04 -7.57
CA ASP A 138 -11.19 -13.45 -8.48
C ASP A 138 -10.29 -12.48 -7.72
N GLU A 139 -8.97 -12.53 -7.97
CA GLU A 139 -7.95 -11.79 -7.22
C GLU A 139 -8.25 -10.30 -7.08
N GLU A 140 -8.86 -9.70 -8.11
CA GLU A 140 -9.21 -8.28 -8.14
C GLU A 140 -10.20 -7.90 -7.03
N ILE A 141 -11.14 -8.78 -6.66
CA ILE A 141 -12.19 -8.49 -5.67
C ILE A 141 -11.83 -8.96 -4.25
N VAL A 142 -10.66 -9.58 -4.05
CA VAL A 142 -10.19 -10.04 -2.74
C VAL A 142 -9.22 -9.02 -2.14
N VAL A 143 -9.56 -8.48 -0.98
CA VAL A 143 -8.77 -7.45 -0.28
C VAL A 143 -8.36 -7.93 1.08
N GLU A 144 -7.05 -8.00 1.29
CA GLU A 144 -6.47 -8.28 2.59
C GLU A 144 -6.26 -6.99 3.38
N LEU A 145 -6.72 -6.94 4.64
CA LEU A 145 -6.59 -5.78 5.52
C LEU A 145 -6.16 -6.20 6.92
N THR A 146 -5.18 -5.50 7.49
CA THR A 146 -4.73 -5.72 8.87
C THR A 146 -5.63 -4.99 9.88
N SER A 147 -5.91 -5.60 11.03
CA SER A 147 -6.84 -5.11 12.05
C SER A 147 -6.30 -5.37 13.47
N ASN A 148 -5.08 -4.92 13.75
CA ASN A 148 -4.43 -4.97 15.07
C ASN A 148 -4.92 -3.86 16.00
N THR A 149 -5.20 -2.68 15.45
CA THR A 149 -5.54 -1.48 16.22
C THR A 149 -6.89 -0.86 15.83
N SER A 150 -7.43 0.01 16.69
CA SER A 150 -8.62 0.80 16.37
C SER A 150 -8.41 1.77 15.21
N ASP A 151 -7.19 2.26 15.02
CA ASP A 151 -6.86 3.21 13.95
C ASP A 151 -6.82 2.50 12.59
N GLU A 152 -6.33 1.26 12.56
CA GLU A 152 -6.43 0.39 11.39
C GLU A 152 -7.89 0.05 11.08
N MET A 153 -8.71 -0.24 12.09
CA MET A 153 -10.15 -0.45 11.90
C MET A 153 -10.79 0.76 11.21
N GLU A 154 -10.57 1.98 11.71
CA GLU A 154 -11.09 3.21 11.11
C GLU A 154 -10.63 3.40 9.66
N THR A 155 -9.37 3.08 9.38
CA THR A 155 -8.78 3.12 8.05
C THR A 155 -9.41 2.07 7.13
N ASN A 156 -9.60 0.85 7.61
CA ASN A 156 -10.23 -0.26 6.88
C ASN A 156 -11.65 0.09 6.48
N ILE A 157 -12.45 0.64 7.41
CA ILE A 157 -13.81 1.10 7.12
C ILE A 157 -13.80 2.13 5.99
N SER A 158 -12.88 3.09 6.03
CA SER A 158 -12.77 4.12 5.01
C SER A 158 -12.41 3.54 3.64
N ARG A 159 -11.48 2.57 3.59
CA ARG A 159 -11.08 1.85 2.36
C ARG A 159 -12.22 1.04 1.77
N ILE A 160 -12.91 0.25 2.59
CA ILE A 160 -14.03 -0.59 2.15
C ILE A 160 -15.19 0.30 1.66
N TYR A 161 -15.48 1.38 2.38
CA TYR A 161 -16.50 2.37 1.99
C TYR A 161 -16.22 2.98 0.62
N ALA A 162 -15.00 3.50 0.40
CA ALA A 162 -14.59 4.10 -0.87
C ALA A 162 -14.77 3.11 -2.03
N ARG A 163 -14.28 1.89 -1.86
CA ARG A 163 -14.38 0.83 -2.88
C ARG A 163 -15.82 0.44 -3.20
N SER A 164 -16.67 0.32 -2.18
CA SER A 164 -18.09 -0.01 -2.34
C SER A 164 -18.89 1.03 -3.14
N ILE A 165 -18.40 2.27 -3.25
CA ILE A 165 -19.07 3.38 -3.93
C ILE A 165 -18.56 3.56 -5.37
N VAL A 166 -17.25 3.38 -5.60
CA VAL A 166 -16.61 3.54 -6.91
C VAL A 166 -17.10 2.48 -7.90
N GLU A 167 -17.27 1.24 -7.44
CA GLU A 167 -17.67 0.12 -8.31
C GLU A 167 -19.20 0.06 -8.53
N HIS A 168 -20.02 0.67 -7.65
CA HIS A 168 -21.49 0.60 -7.70
C HIS A 168 -22.16 1.95 -7.38
N PRO A 169 -22.16 2.93 -8.31
CA PRO A 169 -22.78 4.23 -8.07
C PRO A 169 -24.30 4.08 -7.87
N ARG A 170 -24.80 4.49 -6.70
CA ARG A 170 -26.25 4.55 -6.45
C ARG A 170 -26.91 5.51 -7.46
N PRO A 171 -28.05 5.15 -8.08
CA PRO A 171 -28.89 6.15 -8.70
C PRO A 171 -29.51 7.04 -7.61
N PRO A 172 -29.62 8.36 -7.82
CA PRO A 172 -30.19 9.26 -6.83
C PRO A 172 -31.67 8.94 -6.63
N ASN A 173 -32.05 8.63 -5.38
CA ASN A 173 -33.45 8.47 -5.02
C ASN A 173 -34.20 9.79 -5.18
N SER A 174 -35.33 9.70 -5.87
CA SER A 174 -36.28 10.76 -6.18
C SER A 174 -37.08 11.23 -4.96
N ALA A 175 -37.46 12.52 -5.02
CA ALA A 175 -38.32 13.32 -4.14
C ALA A 175 -37.57 14.04 -3.00
N SER A 176 -37.59 15.37 -2.86
CA SER A 176 -38.61 16.37 -3.24
C SER A 176 -38.04 17.80 -3.36
N SER A 177 -38.63 18.55 -4.30
CA SER A 177 -38.66 20.01 -4.54
C SER A 177 -37.37 20.76 -4.97
N PRO A 178 -37.36 21.35 -6.18
CA PRO A 178 -36.39 22.35 -6.59
C PRO A 178 -36.93 23.73 -6.24
N ASP A 179 -36.39 24.35 -5.19
CA ASP A 179 -36.25 25.81 -5.09
C ASP A 179 -35.61 26.19 -3.76
N GLN A 180 -34.62 27.08 -3.84
CA GLN A 180 -33.96 27.77 -2.73
C GLN A 180 -32.97 26.94 -1.90
N ILE A 181 -31.69 27.00 -2.26
CA ILE A 181 -30.72 27.83 -1.53
C ILE A 181 -29.57 28.19 -2.47
N PHE A 182 -29.50 29.49 -2.67
CA PHE A 182 -28.44 30.32 -3.20
C PHE A 182 -27.00 29.81 -3.00
N SER A 183 -26.22 30.06 -4.06
CA SER A 183 -24.93 30.77 -3.99
C SER A 183 -23.68 29.99 -3.59
N LEU A 184 -22.75 29.94 -4.56
CA LEU A 184 -21.29 29.94 -4.36
C LEU A 184 -20.70 28.74 -3.60
N SER A 185 -20.68 27.57 -4.25
CA SER A 185 -19.63 26.56 -4.01
C SER A 185 -19.40 25.66 -5.23
N HIS A 186 -19.32 26.28 -6.42
CA HIS A 186 -18.55 25.70 -7.54
C HIS A 186 -17.07 26.15 -7.45
N LEU A 187 -16.57 26.34 -6.22
CA LEU A 187 -15.17 26.51 -5.93
C LEU A 187 -14.66 25.13 -5.50
N LEU A 188 -13.74 24.59 -6.30
CA LEU A 188 -12.82 23.50 -6.00
C LEU A 188 -13.03 22.84 -4.62
N VAL A 189 -13.37 21.55 -4.60
CA VAL A 189 -12.76 20.69 -3.58
C VAL A 189 -11.28 20.64 -3.94
N MET A 190 -10.52 21.66 -3.56
CA MET A 190 -9.07 21.53 -3.40
C MET A 190 -8.91 20.59 -2.22
N SER A 191 -8.96 19.28 -2.48
CA SER A 191 -8.31 18.32 -1.60
C SER A 191 -6.89 18.85 -1.39
N THR A 192 -6.55 19.24 -0.17
CA THR A 192 -5.21 19.72 0.16
C THR A 192 -4.18 18.74 -0.40
N PRO A 193 -3.18 19.19 -1.19
CA PRO A 193 -2.14 18.32 -1.74
C PRO A 193 -1.53 17.44 -0.63
N PRO A 194 -1.29 16.13 -0.85
CA PRO A 194 -0.76 15.26 0.20
C PRO A 194 0.57 15.84 0.65
N THR A 195 0.84 15.77 1.94
CA THR A 195 2.10 16.30 2.47
C THR A 195 3.03 15.14 2.79
N VAL A 196 4.23 15.17 2.21
CA VAL A 196 5.29 14.21 2.51
C VAL A 196 6.44 14.91 3.20
N LYS A 197 6.97 14.30 4.26
CA LYS A 197 8.21 14.76 4.91
C LYS A 197 9.39 14.09 4.22
N PHE A 198 10.04 14.82 3.31
CA PHE A 198 11.22 14.34 2.61
C PHE A 198 12.45 14.46 3.50
N ILE A 199 13.04 13.31 3.85
CA ILE A 199 14.21 13.23 4.72
C ILE A 199 15.47 13.38 3.87
N THR A 200 16.04 14.57 3.88
CA THR A 200 17.27 14.87 3.13
C THR A 200 18.01 16.06 3.73
N GLY A 201 19.34 15.98 3.73
CA GLY A 201 20.23 17.12 3.95
C GLY A 201 20.70 17.79 2.65
N ASN A 202 20.36 17.24 1.48
CA ASN A 202 20.88 17.70 0.19
C ASN A 202 19.92 18.70 -0.48
N ALA A 203 20.30 19.97 -0.48
CA ALA A 203 19.50 21.07 -1.05
C ALA A 203 19.22 20.91 -2.55
N ASN A 204 20.12 20.28 -3.31
CA ASN A 204 19.92 20.04 -4.74
C ASN A 204 18.88 18.93 -4.97
N LYS A 205 18.94 17.83 -4.21
CA LYS A 205 17.90 16.78 -4.23
C LYS A 205 16.52 17.36 -3.90
N LEU A 206 16.44 18.17 -2.83
CA LEU A 206 15.19 18.83 -2.45
C LEU A 206 14.63 19.70 -3.58
N ARG A 207 15.50 20.47 -4.27
CA ARG A 207 15.08 21.32 -5.39
C ARG A 207 14.49 20.50 -6.54
N GLU A 208 15.13 19.38 -6.89
CA GLU A 208 14.64 18.50 -7.97
C GLU A 208 13.33 17.82 -7.59
N VAL A 209 13.22 17.27 -6.38
CA VAL A 209 12.00 16.63 -5.88
C VAL A 209 10.83 17.61 -5.87
N LYS A 210 11.03 18.82 -5.35
CA LYS A 210 10.00 19.88 -5.38
C LYS A 210 9.57 20.24 -6.78
N ALA A 211 10.51 20.41 -7.70
CA ALA A 211 10.21 20.78 -9.09
C ALA A 211 9.35 19.72 -9.81
N ILE A 212 9.39 18.46 -9.38
CA ILE A 212 8.64 17.36 -10.00
C ILE A 212 7.32 17.09 -9.27
N LEU A 213 7.32 17.14 -7.94
CA LEU A 213 6.17 16.79 -7.10
C LEU A 213 5.18 17.94 -6.89
N GLU A 214 5.65 19.18 -6.73
CA GLU A 214 4.77 20.32 -6.47
C GLU A 214 4.14 20.85 -7.78
N PRO A 215 2.87 21.32 -7.76
CA PRO A 215 1.99 21.46 -6.59
C PRO A 215 1.15 20.21 -6.27
N ALA A 216 1.33 19.10 -6.99
CA ALA A 216 0.51 17.90 -6.81
C ALA A 216 0.68 17.26 -5.41
N ILE A 217 1.91 17.28 -4.89
CA ILE A 217 2.29 16.81 -3.55
C ILE A 217 3.14 17.88 -2.87
N THR A 218 2.77 18.25 -1.65
CA THR A 218 3.50 19.22 -0.81
C THR A 218 4.72 18.54 -0.19
N VAL A 219 5.92 19.10 -0.42
CA VAL A 219 7.18 18.51 0.08
C VAL A 219 7.72 19.34 1.25
N GLN A 220 7.69 18.76 2.45
CA GLN A 220 8.32 19.33 3.64
C GLN A 220 9.70 18.70 3.83
N SER A 221 10.76 19.51 3.90
CA SER A 221 12.12 18.98 4.11
C SER A 221 12.39 18.81 5.59
N HIS A 222 12.93 17.66 5.97
CA HIS A 222 13.48 17.41 7.30
C HIS A 222 14.90 16.85 7.15
N ALA A 223 15.85 17.42 7.88
CA ALA A 223 17.21 16.88 7.95
C ALA A 223 17.33 16.06 9.22
N ILE A 224 17.49 14.75 9.07
CA ILE A 224 17.74 13.81 10.15
C ILE A 224 18.98 13.03 9.74
N ASP A 225 19.91 12.88 10.68
CA ASP A 225 21.04 11.98 10.50
C ASP A 225 20.55 10.56 10.76
N LEU A 226 20.57 9.72 9.72
CA LEU A 226 20.12 8.34 9.78
C LEU A 226 21.31 7.46 9.40
N GLU A 227 21.52 6.40 10.16
CA GLU A 227 22.54 5.42 9.87
C GLU A 227 22.23 4.73 8.52
N GLU A 228 23.18 4.80 7.59
CA GLU A 228 23.08 4.10 6.30
C GLU A 228 23.65 2.69 6.44
N VAL A 229 22.76 1.70 6.47
CA VAL A 229 23.15 0.28 6.49
C VAL A 229 23.85 -0.12 5.19
N GLN A 230 24.51 -1.27 5.19
CA GLN A 230 25.07 -1.87 3.98
C GLN A 230 24.13 -2.94 3.43
N GLY A 231 23.95 -2.97 2.11
CA GLY A 231 23.11 -3.95 1.45
C GLY A 231 22.92 -3.61 -0.02
N THR A 232 21.92 -4.24 -0.62
CA THR A 232 21.40 -3.90 -1.95
C THR A 232 20.78 -2.50 -1.97
N VAL A 233 20.48 -1.99 -3.17
CA VAL A 233 19.84 -0.68 -3.34
C VAL A 233 18.52 -0.61 -2.57
N GLU A 234 17.73 -1.67 -2.65
CA GLU A 234 16.42 -1.79 -2.02
C GLU A 234 16.53 -1.91 -0.50
N GLU A 235 17.42 -2.78 0.02
CA GLU A 235 17.60 -2.97 1.46
C GLU A 235 18.04 -1.69 2.16
N VAL A 236 18.97 -0.94 1.56
CA VAL A 236 19.46 0.34 2.09
C VAL A 236 18.31 1.35 2.19
N THR A 237 17.53 1.50 1.12
CA THR A 237 16.42 2.47 1.11
C THR A 237 15.27 2.06 2.03
N LEU A 238 14.94 0.77 2.10
CA LEU A 238 13.92 0.25 3.04
C LEU A 238 14.32 0.51 4.49
N ALA A 239 15.54 0.13 4.88
CA ALA A 239 16.04 0.33 6.24
C ALA A 239 16.07 1.82 6.62
N LYS A 240 16.52 2.68 5.70
CA LYS A 240 16.51 4.14 5.87
C LYS A 240 15.09 4.67 6.06
N CYS A 241 14.12 4.15 5.32
CA CYS A 241 12.73 4.58 5.42
C CYS A 241 12.08 4.13 6.73
N ARG A 242 12.29 2.88 7.15
CA ARG A 242 11.81 2.37 8.45
C ARG A 242 12.37 3.22 9.59
N LYS A 243 13.68 3.47 9.59
CA LYS A 243 14.33 4.33 10.60
C LYS A 243 13.81 5.76 10.60
N ALA A 244 13.59 6.32 9.41
CA ALA A 244 12.99 7.64 9.26
C ALA A 244 11.58 7.69 9.86
N ALA A 245 10.74 6.69 9.56
CA ALA A 245 9.36 6.60 10.02
C ALA A 245 9.29 6.43 11.55
N GLU A 246 10.14 5.58 12.12
CA GLU A 246 10.35 5.45 13.58
C GLU A 246 10.73 6.77 14.23
N THR A 247 11.61 7.55 13.60
CA THR A 247 12.10 8.81 14.18
C THR A 247 11.07 9.92 14.08
N ILE A 248 10.36 10.01 12.95
CA ILE A 248 9.39 11.07 12.65
C ILE A 248 8.01 10.79 13.24
N GLN A 249 7.68 9.51 13.53
CA GLN A 249 6.36 9.08 13.99
C GLN A 249 5.26 9.56 13.05
N GLY A 250 5.42 9.31 11.75
CA GLY A 250 4.45 9.70 10.72
C GLY A 250 4.99 9.61 9.29
N PRO A 251 4.30 10.22 8.31
CA PRO A 251 4.62 10.03 6.90
C PRO A 251 6.01 10.56 6.53
N VAL A 252 6.82 9.70 5.93
CA VAL A 252 8.18 10.01 5.48
C VAL A 252 8.39 9.57 4.04
N LEU A 253 9.23 10.34 3.36
CA LEU A 253 9.77 10.01 2.05
C LEU A 253 11.30 10.05 2.18
N VAL A 254 11.97 8.98 1.78
CA VAL A 254 13.43 8.93 1.69
C VAL A 254 13.86 8.62 0.27
N GLU A 255 15.12 8.91 -0.06
CA GLU A 255 15.70 8.64 -1.37
C GLU A 255 17.13 8.14 -1.21
N ASP A 256 17.49 7.12 -1.99
CA ASP A 256 18.88 6.79 -2.31
C ASP A 256 19.14 6.81 -3.81
N THR A 257 20.37 7.18 -4.15
CA THR A 257 20.83 7.31 -5.53
C THR A 257 22.07 6.45 -5.69
N CYS A 258 22.02 5.51 -6.62
CA CYS A 258 23.09 4.56 -6.89
C CYS A 258 23.64 4.76 -8.30
N LEU A 259 24.94 4.47 -8.45
CA LEU A 259 25.58 4.37 -9.75
C LEU A 259 26.23 2.99 -9.86
N CYS A 260 25.69 2.16 -10.75
CA CYS A 260 25.96 0.73 -10.80
C CYS A 260 26.77 0.38 -12.04
N PHE A 261 28.06 0.06 -11.90
CA PHE A 261 28.90 -0.33 -13.03
C PHE A 261 28.73 -1.82 -13.33
N LYS A 262 28.36 -2.18 -14.55
CA LYS A 262 28.09 -3.58 -14.90
C LYS A 262 29.31 -4.47 -14.80
N ALA A 263 30.46 -3.94 -15.22
CA ALA A 263 31.74 -4.63 -15.10
C ALA A 263 32.16 -4.94 -13.65
N LEU A 264 31.62 -4.23 -12.65
CA LEU A 264 31.92 -4.43 -11.24
C LEU A 264 30.78 -5.11 -10.47
N GLY A 265 29.85 -5.76 -11.16
CA GLY A 265 28.69 -6.39 -10.51
C GLY A 265 27.81 -5.37 -9.78
N ASP A 266 27.54 -4.23 -10.41
CA ASP A 266 26.72 -3.11 -9.91
C ASP A 266 27.33 -2.27 -8.77
N LEU A 267 28.59 -2.51 -8.39
CA LEU A 267 29.36 -1.59 -7.56
C LEU A 267 29.77 -0.33 -8.36
N PRO A 268 29.96 0.84 -7.72
CA PRO A 268 29.85 1.10 -6.27
C PRO A 268 28.41 1.13 -5.74
N GLY A 269 27.40 1.21 -6.61
CA GLY A 269 25.98 1.08 -6.23
C GLY A 269 25.58 2.09 -5.14
N PRO A 270 25.02 1.65 -4.00
CA PRO A 270 24.60 2.54 -2.92
C PRO A 270 25.77 3.28 -2.25
N TYR A 271 27.00 2.82 -2.45
CA TYR A 271 28.20 3.41 -1.85
C TYR A 271 28.79 4.57 -2.67
N ILE A 272 28.15 4.97 -3.77
CA ILE A 272 28.69 5.95 -4.73
C ILE A 272 29.11 7.28 -4.09
N LYS A 273 28.42 7.74 -3.03
CA LYS A 273 28.79 8.97 -2.30
C LYS A 273 30.23 8.89 -1.80
N TRP A 274 30.57 7.79 -1.11
CA TRP A 274 31.90 7.60 -0.52
C TRP A 274 33.00 7.46 -1.57
N PHE A 275 32.69 6.78 -2.68
CA PHE A 275 33.61 6.71 -3.82
C PHE A 275 33.83 8.08 -4.45
N MET A 276 32.75 8.85 -4.65
CA MET A 276 32.86 10.19 -5.22
C MET A 276 33.68 11.13 -4.32
N GLU A 277 33.47 11.09 -3.00
CA GLU A 277 34.22 11.89 -2.02
C GLU A 277 35.69 11.48 -1.96
N SER A 278 35.99 10.18 -2.07
CA SER A 278 37.36 9.66 -1.88
C SER A 278 38.22 9.74 -3.14
N ILE A 279 37.68 9.32 -4.29
CA ILE A 279 38.47 9.13 -5.52
C ILE A 279 38.01 10.04 -6.67
N GLY A 280 36.85 10.69 -6.53
CA GLY A 280 36.32 11.65 -7.50
C GLY A 280 36.06 11.08 -8.90
N HIS A 281 35.76 11.96 -9.85
CA HIS A 281 35.46 11.60 -11.25
C HIS A 281 36.56 10.78 -11.92
N GLN A 282 37.82 11.18 -11.72
CA GLN A 282 38.97 10.50 -12.30
C GLN A 282 39.15 9.10 -11.71
N GLY A 283 39.03 8.97 -10.38
CA GLY A 283 39.11 7.69 -9.71
C GLY A 283 38.00 6.73 -10.15
N LEU A 284 36.76 7.20 -10.26
CA LEU A 284 35.64 6.42 -10.76
C LEU A 284 35.89 5.90 -12.18
N ASN A 285 36.45 6.73 -13.07
CA ASN A 285 36.89 6.28 -14.40
C ASN A 285 38.03 5.25 -14.31
N ASN A 286 39.00 5.47 -13.43
CA ASN A 286 40.15 4.57 -13.24
C ASN A 286 39.73 3.17 -12.78
N LEU A 287 38.66 3.05 -11.97
CA LEU A 287 38.11 1.75 -11.55
C LEU A 287 37.71 0.87 -12.74
N LEU A 288 37.31 1.47 -13.85
CA LEU A 288 36.85 0.75 -15.02
C LEU A 288 37.94 0.53 -16.07
N VAL A 289 39.16 1.09 -15.94
CA VAL A 289 40.19 1.05 -16.99
C VAL A 289 40.49 -0.37 -17.49
N ALA A 290 40.51 -1.36 -16.60
CA ALA A 290 40.80 -2.76 -16.94
C ALA A 290 39.67 -3.50 -17.66
N TYR A 291 38.46 -2.92 -17.74
CA TYR A 291 37.27 -3.57 -18.27
C TYR A 291 36.87 -2.94 -19.61
N GLU A 292 36.57 -3.75 -20.63
CA GLU A 292 36.05 -3.21 -21.90
C GLU A 292 34.64 -2.64 -21.73
N ASP A 293 33.82 -3.32 -20.92
CA ASP A 293 32.46 -2.88 -20.61
C ASP A 293 32.47 -1.63 -19.72
N LYS A 294 31.90 -0.55 -20.25
CA LYS A 294 31.69 0.71 -19.53
C LYS A 294 30.22 0.96 -19.21
N SER A 295 29.34 0.01 -19.49
CA SER A 295 27.92 0.17 -19.23
C SER A 295 27.65 0.34 -17.74
N ALA A 296 26.70 1.22 -17.44
CA ALA A 296 26.32 1.53 -16.08
C ALA A 296 24.85 1.90 -16.01
N ASP A 297 24.26 1.69 -14.84
CA ASP A 297 22.91 2.14 -14.53
C ASP A 297 22.96 3.23 -13.46
N ALA A 298 22.30 4.34 -13.74
CA ALA A 298 21.89 5.29 -12.73
C ALA A 298 20.56 4.81 -12.14
N VAL A 299 20.49 4.63 -10.82
CA VAL A 299 19.29 4.12 -10.13
C VAL A 299 18.89 5.09 -9.03
N CYS A 300 17.63 5.48 -9.01
CA CYS A 300 17.04 6.25 -7.91
C CYS A 300 15.91 5.42 -7.32
N THR A 301 15.96 5.21 -6.01
CA THR A 301 14.90 4.53 -5.26
C THR A 301 14.36 5.52 -4.25
N PHE A 302 13.08 5.83 -4.36
CA PHE A 302 12.32 6.47 -3.29
C PHE A 302 11.65 5.39 -2.45
N ALA A 303 11.60 5.60 -1.14
CA ALA A 303 10.76 4.82 -0.25
C ALA A 303 9.83 5.75 0.52
N TYR A 304 8.53 5.46 0.44
CA TYR A 304 7.50 6.17 1.19
C TYR A 304 6.95 5.25 2.27
N SER A 305 6.79 5.78 3.48
CA SER A 305 6.02 5.11 4.53
C SER A 305 5.08 6.12 5.18
N PRO A 306 3.79 5.78 5.43
CA PRO A 306 2.88 6.64 6.17
C PRO A 306 3.18 6.68 7.68
N GLY A 307 4.00 5.76 8.21
CA GLY A 307 4.33 5.70 9.64
C GLY A 307 5.15 4.46 10.04
N PRO A 308 5.65 4.39 11.27
CA PRO A 308 6.58 3.34 11.73
C PRO A 308 6.06 1.91 11.57
N GLU A 309 4.75 1.72 11.70
CA GLU A 309 4.09 0.39 11.61
C GLU A 309 3.75 0.00 10.16
N SER A 310 4.12 0.81 9.17
CA SER A 310 3.83 0.55 7.76
C SER A 310 5.08 0.22 6.99
N GLU A 311 5.06 -0.92 6.32
CA GLU A 311 6.15 -1.36 5.47
C GLU A 311 6.38 -0.35 4.33
N PRO A 312 7.62 0.13 4.12
CA PRO A 312 7.86 1.15 3.11
C PRO A 312 7.59 0.67 1.69
N LEU A 313 6.95 1.54 0.91
CA LEU A 313 6.68 1.33 -0.51
C LEU A 313 7.84 1.87 -1.35
N LEU A 314 8.40 1.05 -2.23
CA LEU A 314 9.51 1.43 -3.11
C LEU A 314 9.02 1.94 -4.47
N PHE A 315 9.59 3.06 -4.90
CA PHE A 315 9.43 3.61 -6.24
C PHE A 315 10.80 3.78 -6.86
N GLN A 316 11.15 2.87 -7.78
CA GLN A 316 12.47 2.86 -8.41
C GLN A 316 12.43 3.30 -9.87
N GLY A 317 13.35 4.18 -10.23
CA GLY A 317 13.65 4.56 -11.61
C GLY A 317 15.09 4.22 -11.96
N ARG A 318 15.30 3.76 -13.21
CA ARG A 318 16.61 3.34 -13.71
C ARG A 318 16.84 3.94 -15.09
N THR A 319 18.02 4.51 -15.30
CA THR A 319 18.49 4.95 -16.62
C THR A 319 19.74 4.17 -16.97
N ARG A 320 19.72 3.51 -18.13
CA ARG A 320 20.89 2.79 -18.66
C ARG A 320 21.78 3.76 -19.42
N GLY A 321 23.08 3.68 -19.20
CA GLY A 321 24.07 4.54 -19.82
C GLY A 321 25.45 3.91 -19.81
N LYS A 322 26.48 4.74 -19.84
CA LYS A 322 27.86 4.31 -19.74
C LYS A 322 28.73 5.33 -19.02
N ILE A 323 29.84 4.86 -18.46
CA ILE A 323 30.82 5.71 -17.81
C ILE A 323 31.83 6.22 -18.83
N VAL A 324 32.08 7.52 -18.78
CA VAL A 324 32.97 8.24 -19.70
C VAL A 324 33.88 9.20 -18.93
N PRO A 325 34.99 9.65 -19.55
CA PRO A 325 35.78 10.76 -19.02
C PRO A 325 34.90 11.98 -18.76
N PRO A 326 35.15 12.74 -17.68
CA PRO A 326 34.25 13.80 -17.24
C PRO A 326 34.09 14.89 -18.30
N ARG A 327 32.83 15.25 -18.61
CA ARG A 327 32.46 16.39 -19.47
C ARG A 327 31.33 17.19 -18.83
N GLY A 328 31.31 18.49 -19.10
CA GLY A 328 30.37 19.44 -18.48
C GLY A 328 30.80 19.90 -17.08
N PRO A 329 29.94 20.64 -16.37
CA PRO A 329 30.16 21.06 -14.99
C PRO A 329 30.34 19.89 -14.01
N VAL A 330 31.30 20.01 -13.10
CA VAL A 330 31.68 18.96 -12.12
C VAL A 330 31.18 19.25 -10.71
N ASP A 331 30.25 20.17 -10.57
CA ASP A 331 29.72 20.68 -9.30
C ASP A 331 28.65 19.76 -8.68
N PHE A 332 28.13 18.79 -9.43
CA PHE A 332 27.04 17.93 -8.96
C PHE A 332 27.31 16.42 -9.11
N GLY A 333 27.75 15.81 -8.01
CA GLY A 333 27.86 14.36 -7.88
C GLY A 333 28.74 13.76 -8.97
N TRP A 334 28.23 12.73 -9.64
CA TRP A 334 28.92 11.98 -10.69
C TRP A 334 28.33 12.25 -12.10
N ASP A 335 27.47 13.26 -12.24
CA ASP A 335 26.78 13.56 -13.50
C ASP A 335 27.74 13.75 -14.69
N ALA A 336 28.92 14.31 -14.44
CA ALA A 336 29.91 14.59 -15.47
C ALA A 336 30.48 13.33 -16.13
N ILE A 337 30.35 12.15 -15.51
CA ILE A 337 30.91 10.89 -16.01
C ILE A 337 29.85 9.89 -16.47
N PHE A 338 28.56 10.16 -16.27
CA PHE A 338 27.48 9.27 -16.72
C PHE A 338 26.88 9.79 -18.04
N GLU A 339 27.11 9.05 -19.13
CA GLU A 339 26.60 9.38 -20.46
C GLU A 339 25.28 8.66 -20.76
N TYR A 340 24.31 9.42 -21.23
CA TYR A 340 23.08 8.95 -21.84
C TYR A 340 22.93 9.60 -23.22
N ASP A 341 22.75 8.78 -24.26
CA ASP A 341 22.49 9.22 -25.64
C ASP A 341 23.49 10.27 -26.16
N GLY A 342 24.79 10.05 -25.92
CA GLY A 342 25.86 10.90 -26.42
C GLY A 342 26.21 12.12 -25.56
N GLN A 343 25.43 12.43 -24.52
CA GLN A 343 25.70 13.54 -23.60
C GLN A 343 25.86 13.05 -22.16
N THR A 344 26.77 13.64 -21.40
CA THR A 344 26.79 13.42 -19.95
C THR A 344 25.61 14.12 -19.30
N TYR A 345 25.17 13.64 -18.14
CA TYR A 345 24.12 14.33 -17.39
C TYR A 345 24.49 15.78 -17.05
N ALA A 346 25.78 16.08 -16.88
CA ALA A 346 26.24 17.45 -16.65
C ALA A 346 26.15 18.34 -17.89
N GLU A 347 26.23 17.75 -19.10
CA GLU A 347 26.06 18.48 -20.37
C GLU A 347 24.59 18.77 -20.70
N MET A 348 23.63 18.14 -20.00
CA MET A 348 22.21 18.28 -20.26
C MET A 348 21.60 19.50 -19.55
N ASP A 349 20.63 20.14 -20.22
CA ASP A 349 19.73 21.06 -19.52
C ASP A 349 18.94 20.32 -18.43
N LYS A 350 18.73 20.98 -17.28
CA LYS A 350 18.08 20.37 -16.12
C LYS A 350 16.67 19.87 -16.42
N ALA A 351 15.87 20.61 -17.19
CA ALA A 351 14.51 20.21 -17.51
C ALA A 351 14.49 19.02 -18.49
N ALA A 352 15.45 18.95 -19.41
CA ALA A 352 15.62 17.81 -20.30
C ALA A 352 16.06 16.56 -19.53
N LYS A 353 17.08 16.70 -18.66
CA LYS A 353 17.57 15.61 -17.78
C LYS A 353 16.43 15.03 -16.94
N ASN A 354 15.62 15.88 -16.30
CA ASN A 354 14.54 15.41 -15.41
C ASN A 354 13.49 14.53 -16.09
N LYS A 355 13.32 14.61 -17.42
CA LYS A 355 12.36 13.76 -18.15
C LYS A 355 12.88 12.33 -18.37
N ILE A 356 14.20 12.15 -18.41
CA ILE A 356 14.84 10.87 -18.72
C ILE A 356 15.62 10.27 -17.55
N SER A 357 15.80 11.04 -16.48
CA SER A 357 16.63 10.63 -15.35
C SER A 357 15.94 9.59 -14.49
N HIS A 358 16.75 8.69 -13.96
CA HIS A 358 16.40 7.73 -12.92
C HIS A 358 15.54 8.34 -11.80
N ARG A 359 15.87 9.55 -11.32
CA ARG A 359 15.06 10.29 -10.34
C ARG A 359 13.70 10.72 -10.88
N GLY A 360 13.65 11.28 -12.09
CA GLY A 360 12.40 11.67 -12.74
C GLY A 360 11.45 10.49 -12.95
N LEU A 361 12.00 9.35 -13.40
CA LEU A 361 11.26 8.10 -13.57
C LEU A 361 10.73 7.55 -12.24
N ALA A 362 11.53 7.61 -11.17
CA ALA A 362 11.11 7.17 -9.84
C ALA A 362 9.97 8.05 -9.28
N LEU A 363 10.11 9.38 -9.42
CA LEU A 363 9.11 10.33 -8.96
C LEU A 363 7.83 10.29 -9.79
N ALA A 364 7.89 9.96 -11.09
CA ALA A 364 6.70 9.72 -11.90
C ALA A 364 5.87 8.57 -11.31
N LYS A 365 6.51 7.44 -10.98
CA LYS A 365 5.84 6.31 -10.32
C LYS A 365 5.22 6.70 -8.98
N LEU A 366 5.94 7.49 -8.17
CA LEU A 366 5.43 7.98 -6.90
C LEU A 366 4.21 8.91 -7.09
N LYS A 367 4.24 9.81 -8.09
CA LYS A 367 3.11 10.69 -8.42
C LYS A 367 1.90 9.91 -8.89
N ASP A 368 2.11 8.94 -9.78
CA ASP A 368 1.04 8.10 -10.31
C ASP A 368 0.37 7.32 -9.18
N TRP A 369 1.17 6.78 -8.26
CA TRP A 369 0.66 6.13 -7.04
C TRP A 369 -0.16 7.09 -6.19
N PHE A 370 0.37 8.26 -5.81
CA PHE A 370 -0.39 9.26 -5.04
C PHE A 370 -1.64 9.78 -5.75
N ALA A 371 -1.65 9.82 -7.09
CA ALA A 371 -2.82 10.19 -7.87
C ALA A 371 -3.88 9.09 -7.83
N GLN A 372 -3.49 7.82 -7.98
CA GLN A 372 -4.38 6.67 -7.86
C GLN A 372 -5.05 6.64 -6.48
N GLN A 373 -4.27 6.86 -5.41
CA GLN A 373 -4.75 6.97 -4.02
C GLN A 373 -5.73 8.13 -3.75
N ARG A 374 -6.01 9.01 -4.73
CA ARG A 374 -6.94 10.14 -4.63
C ARG A 374 -8.18 10.01 -5.49
N THR A 375 -8.13 9.13 -6.49
CA THR A 375 -9.25 8.81 -7.37
C THR A 375 -10.06 7.63 -6.85
N GLU A 376 -9.45 6.82 -5.99
CA GLU A 376 -10.09 5.90 -5.03
C GLU A 376 -10.48 6.66 -3.76
#